data_AF-A0A2J0L0B6-F1
#
_entry.id   AF-A0A2J0L0B6-F1
#
_cell.length_a   1.000
_cell.length_b   1.000
_cell.length_c   1.000
_cell.angle_alpha   90.00
_cell.angle_beta   90.00
_cell.angle_gamma   90.00
#
_symmetry.space_group_name_H-M   'P 1'
#
loop_
_entity.id
_entity.type
_entity.pdbx_description
1 polymer ?
#
loop_
_entity_poly.entity_id
_entity_poly.type
_entity_poly.pdbx_seq_one_letter_code
_entity_poly.pdbx_strand_id
1 'polypeptide(L)'
;MDYLFVLLTHAWAIATVTSICFIVSVFHFFSLPNLYSATATILAEPALNAPQSHQGVTMPVLEQAEDYYGTQLTVLISHTIHFQVEKELGTSIAEARLNPWRVHGTRIIALSVTHPKPEMASKIANKFAEVYVRESVHQGTFIGQQILKLLPENAERIVAGDESRTGPGGFNKEEFASSLTSVSGDLEIIQLSNEKLTIQSKLTELSQRYKDEHPAIVELKQRLGVIESEINKRRETILSNVKVNLSGAVNITNIKVLEYALTPEWPSEPNRVKGIFLWTMAGFFASVFVVFTLEYTNQRIRAENDVISLGICFLGYIPLVKEFLKGQKYHEFPEEPDLVRLLKTNATLADAVANARTHILFSMPYEKSRRIMLTSAIPFEGKSTVAALLAVSLTTLGRKILLVDGDLRKPS
;
A
#
# COMPACT_ATOMS: atom_id res chain seq x y z
N MET A 1 -13.36 -16.95 35.63
CA MET A 1 -12.57 -17.99 34.93
C MET A 1 -13.41 -18.69 33.86
N ASP A 2 -14.52 -18.08 33.43
CA ASP A 2 -15.60 -18.79 32.72
C ASP A 2 -15.52 -18.67 31.19
N TYR A 3 -14.76 -17.68 30.67
CA TYR A 3 -14.56 -17.49 29.23
C TYR A 3 -13.87 -18.68 28.54
N LEU A 4 -12.95 -19.35 29.24
CA LEU A 4 -12.24 -20.52 28.70
C LEU A 4 -13.17 -21.73 28.58
N PHE A 5 -14.13 -21.87 29.50
CA PHE A 5 -15.14 -22.93 29.45
C PHE A 5 -16.13 -22.71 28.30
N VAL A 6 -16.54 -21.46 28.04
CA VAL A 6 -17.39 -21.11 26.89
C VAL A 6 -16.70 -21.45 25.57
N LEU A 7 -15.40 -21.17 25.46
CA LEU A 7 -14.60 -21.53 24.28
C LEU A 7 -14.50 -23.05 24.09
N LEU A 8 -14.28 -23.80 25.17
CA LEU A 8 -14.16 -25.26 25.10
C LEU A 8 -15.49 -25.96 24.77
N THR A 9 -16.62 -25.45 25.28
CA THR A 9 -17.94 -26.02 24.96
C THR A 9 -18.33 -25.82 23.50
N HIS A 10 -17.88 -24.73 22.88
CA HIS A 10 -18.16 -24.39 21.49
C HIS A 10 -16.96 -24.63 20.55
N ALA A 11 -15.92 -25.32 21.00
CA ALA A 11 -14.69 -25.52 20.23
C ALA A 11 -14.94 -26.18 18.86
N TRP A 12 -15.88 -27.13 18.79
CA TRP A 12 -16.28 -27.75 17.53
C TRP A 12 -16.97 -26.79 16.57
N ALA A 13 -17.83 -25.89 17.07
CA ALA A 13 -18.47 -24.87 16.25
C ALA A 13 -17.41 -23.91 15.66
N ILE A 14 -16.47 -23.46 16.49
CA ILE A 14 -15.37 -22.59 16.05
C ILE A 14 -14.48 -23.30 15.01
N ALA A 15 -14.13 -24.56 15.26
CA ALA A 15 -13.32 -25.37 14.35
C ALA A 15 -14.00 -25.58 12.98
N THR A 16 -15.31 -25.83 12.96
CA THR A 16 -16.05 -26.03 11.69
C THR A 16 -16.10 -24.75 10.84
N VAL A 17 -16.42 -23.60 11.44
CA VAL A 17 -16.50 -22.31 10.73
C VAL A 17 -15.12 -21.91 10.20
N THR A 18 -14.08 -22.08 11.01
CA THR A 18 -12.71 -21.77 10.60
C THR A 18 -12.19 -22.69 9.51
N SER A 19 -12.53 -23.99 9.57
CA SER A 19 -12.20 -24.95 8.51
C SER A 19 -12.88 -24.62 7.19
N ILE A 20 -14.17 -24.23 7.21
CA ILE A 20 -14.88 -23.77 6.01
C ILE A 20 -14.20 -22.52 5.43
N CYS A 21 -13.87 -21.54 6.28
CA CYS A 21 -13.17 -20.34 5.84
C CYS A 21 -11.80 -20.64 5.23
N PHE A 22 -11.04 -21.56 5.82
CA PHE A 22 -9.77 -22.05 5.28
C PHE A 22 -9.94 -22.70 3.90
N ILE A 23 -10.92 -23.60 3.73
CA ILE A 23 -11.18 -24.28 2.45
C ILE A 23 -11.56 -23.27 1.36
N VAL A 24 -12.45 -22.32 1.67
CA VAL A 24 -12.85 -21.26 0.73
C VAL A 24 -11.66 -20.37 0.36
N SER A 25 -10.84 -20.01 1.34
CA SER A 25 -9.62 -19.23 1.14
C SER A 25 -8.62 -19.94 0.23
N VAL A 26 -8.36 -21.23 0.48
CA VAL A 26 -7.50 -22.06 -0.36
C VAL A 26 -8.04 -22.10 -1.78
N PHE A 27 -9.33 -22.40 -1.96
CA PHE A 27 -9.96 -22.45 -3.28
C PHE A 27 -9.84 -21.11 -4.03
N HIS A 28 -10.12 -19.99 -3.35
CA HIS A 28 -10.00 -18.66 -3.95
C HIS A 28 -8.56 -18.35 -4.38
N PHE A 29 -7.56 -18.54 -3.51
CA PHE A 29 -6.16 -18.23 -3.82
C PHE A 29 -5.53 -19.19 -4.85
N PHE A 30 -6.02 -20.42 -4.96
CA PHE A 30 -5.59 -21.36 -6.00
C PHE A 30 -6.25 -21.10 -7.37
N SER A 31 -7.43 -20.46 -7.39
CA SER A 31 -8.13 -20.06 -8.62
C SER A 31 -7.53 -18.82 -9.28
N LEU A 32 -6.80 -17.99 -8.51
CA LEU A 32 -6.12 -16.81 -9.04
C LEU A 32 -4.93 -17.21 -9.94
N PRO A 33 -4.77 -16.57 -11.12
CA PRO A 33 -3.64 -16.85 -12.00
C PRO A 33 -2.32 -16.43 -11.35
N ASN A 34 -1.27 -17.18 -11.67
CA ASN A 34 0.09 -16.83 -11.27
C ASN A 34 0.60 -15.65 -12.09
N LEU A 35 1.13 -14.65 -11.41
CA LEU A 35 1.75 -13.48 -12.03
C LEU A 35 3.25 -13.52 -11.74
N TYR A 36 4.02 -13.30 -12.79
CA TYR A 36 5.48 -13.36 -12.76
C TYR A 36 6.04 -11.96 -13.04
N SER A 37 6.95 -11.50 -12.20
CA SER A 37 7.60 -10.20 -12.34
C SER A 37 9.04 -10.37 -12.79
N ALA A 38 9.46 -9.61 -13.79
CA ALA A 38 10.83 -9.56 -14.29
C ALA A 38 11.31 -8.11 -14.31
N THR A 39 12.52 -7.85 -13.82
CA THR A 39 13.04 -6.49 -13.62
C THR A 39 14.27 -6.25 -14.47
N ALA A 40 14.24 -5.22 -15.32
CA ALA A 40 15.43 -4.73 -16.03
C ALA A 40 15.94 -3.46 -15.34
N THR A 41 17.26 -3.26 -15.33
CA THR A 41 17.88 -2.07 -14.71
C THR A 41 18.64 -1.24 -15.74
N ILE A 42 18.48 0.07 -15.62
CA ILE A 42 18.98 1.08 -16.55
C ILE A 42 19.76 2.11 -15.72
N LEU A 43 21.00 2.36 -16.11
CA LEU A 43 21.80 3.46 -15.58
C LEU A 43 21.39 4.74 -16.32
N ALA A 44 21.01 5.78 -15.59
CA ALA A 44 20.68 7.10 -16.14
C ALA A 44 21.46 8.18 -15.39
N GLU A 45 22.45 8.80 -16.04
CA GLU A 45 23.22 9.88 -15.44
C GLU A 45 22.64 11.25 -15.84
N PRO A 46 22.24 12.09 -14.88
CA PRO A 46 21.85 13.46 -15.21
C PRO A 46 23.06 14.16 -15.84
N ALA A 47 22.84 14.87 -16.94
CA ALA A 47 23.84 15.79 -17.44
C ALA A 47 24.15 16.79 -16.32
N LEU A 48 25.43 16.93 -15.95
CA LEU A 48 25.87 17.94 -15.00
C LEU A 48 25.67 19.31 -15.66
N ASN A 49 24.46 19.84 -15.53
CA ASN A 49 24.18 21.21 -15.91
C ASN A 49 24.92 22.12 -14.94
N ALA A 50 25.66 23.10 -15.47
CA ALA A 50 26.20 24.17 -14.63
C ALA A 50 25.04 24.79 -13.81
N PRO A 51 25.27 25.18 -12.54
CA PRO A 51 24.22 25.69 -11.67
C PRO A 51 23.50 26.83 -12.38
N GLN A 52 22.23 26.62 -12.73
CA GLN A 52 21.41 27.62 -13.39
C GLN A 52 20.91 28.60 -12.34
N SER A 53 21.52 29.78 -12.29
CA SER A 53 21.03 30.90 -11.51
C SER A 53 19.94 31.61 -12.29
N HIS A 54 18.68 31.23 -12.09
CA HIS A 54 17.57 32.11 -12.44
C HIS A 54 17.31 33.06 -11.26
N GLN A 55 17.47 34.37 -11.50
CA GLN A 55 17.17 35.43 -10.53
C GLN A 55 17.87 35.28 -9.16
N GLY A 56 19.13 34.83 -9.13
CA GLY A 56 19.91 34.75 -7.90
C GLY A 56 19.52 33.63 -6.92
N VAL A 57 18.54 32.78 -7.26
CA VAL A 57 18.22 31.57 -6.50
C VAL A 57 18.99 30.40 -7.11
N THR A 58 19.94 29.86 -6.35
CA THR A 58 20.62 28.61 -6.71
C THR A 58 19.76 27.45 -6.24
N MET A 59 19.16 26.71 -7.17
CA MET A 59 18.48 25.47 -6.83
C MET A 59 19.52 24.46 -6.31
N PRO A 60 19.25 23.74 -5.20
CA PRO A 60 20.14 22.71 -4.72
C PRO A 60 20.24 21.56 -5.75
N VAL A 61 21.45 21.07 -5.98
CA VAL A 61 21.76 20.00 -6.96
C VAL A 61 20.95 18.71 -6.72
N LEU A 62 20.57 18.43 -5.47
CA LEU A 62 19.75 17.27 -5.10
C LEU A 62 18.32 17.37 -5.64
N GLU A 63 17.72 18.57 -5.65
CA GLU A 63 16.35 18.82 -6.13
C GLU A 63 16.30 18.68 -7.67
N GLN A 64 17.30 19.22 -8.37
CA GLN A 64 17.47 19.01 -9.82
C GLN A 64 17.63 17.53 -10.20
N ALA A 65 18.27 16.74 -9.34
CA ALA A 65 18.41 15.31 -9.59
C ALA A 65 17.05 14.60 -9.48
N GLU A 66 16.21 14.92 -8.49
CA GLU A 66 14.88 14.30 -8.33
C GLU A 66 13.97 14.58 -9.53
N ASP A 67 13.92 15.82 -10.01
CA ASP A 67 13.14 16.21 -11.20
C ASP A 67 13.58 15.46 -12.46
N TYR A 68 14.90 15.26 -12.62
CA TYR A 68 15.45 14.49 -13.74
C TYR A 68 14.91 13.06 -13.74
N TYR A 69 15.02 12.32 -12.63
CA TYR A 69 14.56 10.93 -12.59
C TYR A 69 13.04 10.80 -12.67
N GLY A 70 12.27 11.73 -12.08
CA GLY A 70 10.82 11.76 -12.24
C GLY A 70 10.39 11.88 -13.71
N THR A 71 11.09 12.75 -14.45
CA THR A 71 10.91 12.89 -15.90
C THR A 71 11.31 11.61 -16.63
N GLN A 72 12.46 11.02 -16.31
CA GLN A 72 12.93 9.79 -16.96
C GLN A 72 11.98 8.60 -16.74
N LEU A 73 11.43 8.44 -15.53
CA LEU A 73 10.44 7.40 -15.24
C LEU A 73 9.19 7.57 -16.11
N THR A 74 8.74 8.81 -16.31
CA THR A 74 7.57 9.12 -17.16
C THR A 74 7.86 8.86 -18.64
N VAL A 75 9.06 9.21 -19.11
CA VAL A 75 9.48 8.95 -20.50
C VAL A 75 9.59 7.45 -20.75
N LEU A 76 10.14 6.67 -19.81
CA LEU A 76 10.32 5.22 -19.91
C LEU A 76 8.99 4.47 -20.17
N ILE A 77 7.89 4.93 -19.59
CA ILE A 77 6.55 4.37 -19.79
C ILE A 77 5.70 5.19 -20.77
N SER A 78 6.31 6.08 -21.54
CA SER A 78 5.59 6.92 -22.49
C SER A 78 4.91 6.09 -23.59
N HIS A 79 3.85 6.66 -24.15
CA HIS A 79 3.10 6.04 -25.25
C HIS A 79 3.99 5.72 -26.46
N THR A 80 5.01 6.55 -26.73
CA THR A 80 5.95 6.32 -27.84
C THR A 80 6.75 5.03 -27.65
N ILE A 81 7.30 4.83 -26.45
CA ILE A 81 8.08 3.62 -26.14
C ILE A 81 7.16 2.41 -26.11
N HIS A 82 5.99 2.53 -25.49
CA HIS A 82 4.98 1.46 -25.47
C HIS A 82 4.64 0.98 -26.89
N PHE A 83 4.34 1.90 -27.80
CA PHE A 83 4.02 1.60 -29.20
C PHE A 83 5.20 0.94 -29.94
N GLN A 84 6.42 1.44 -29.74
CA GLN A 84 7.61 0.85 -30.36
C GLN A 84 7.87 -0.58 -29.85
N VAL A 85 7.68 -0.82 -28.55
CA VAL A 85 7.84 -2.15 -27.95
C VAL A 85 6.79 -3.13 -28.50
N GLU A 86 5.51 -2.75 -28.57
CA GLU A 86 4.45 -3.58 -29.17
C GLU A 86 4.75 -3.91 -30.63
N LYS A 87 5.21 -2.92 -31.40
CA LYS A 87 5.58 -3.09 -32.80
C LYS A 87 6.73 -4.08 -32.98
N GLU A 88 7.76 -4.03 -32.14
CA GLU A 88 8.93 -4.93 -32.24
C GLU A 88 8.65 -6.33 -31.70
N LEU A 89 7.78 -6.49 -30.70
CA LEU A 89 7.38 -7.80 -30.19
C LEU A 89 6.32 -8.49 -31.06
N GLY A 90 5.57 -7.72 -31.87
CA GLY A 90 4.49 -8.26 -32.71
C GLY A 90 3.29 -8.75 -31.89
N THR A 91 3.21 -8.39 -30.61
CA THR A 91 2.15 -8.78 -29.67
C THR A 91 1.73 -7.58 -28.84
N SER A 92 0.43 -7.48 -28.53
CA SER A 92 -0.02 -6.46 -27.58
C SER A 92 0.49 -6.76 -26.18
N ILE A 93 0.86 -5.71 -25.46
CA ILE A 93 1.36 -5.77 -24.08
C ILE A 93 0.33 -5.23 -23.08
N ALA A 94 -0.93 -5.05 -23.47
CA ALA A 94 -1.99 -4.50 -22.61
C ALA A 94 -2.23 -5.30 -21.31
N GLU A 95 -1.91 -6.60 -21.31
CA GLU A 95 -1.99 -7.46 -20.12
C GLU A 95 -0.79 -7.28 -19.17
N ALA A 96 0.29 -6.65 -19.62
CA ALA A 96 1.50 -6.44 -18.85
C ALA A 96 1.36 -5.22 -17.93
N ARG A 97 1.68 -5.39 -16.65
CA ARG A 97 1.75 -4.27 -15.70
C ARG A 97 3.18 -3.76 -15.62
N LEU A 98 3.38 -2.51 -15.99
CA LEU A 98 4.67 -1.82 -15.95
C LEU A 98 4.77 -1.02 -14.66
N ASN A 99 5.83 -1.23 -13.88
CA ASN A 99 6.10 -0.46 -12.67
C ASN A 99 7.55 0.04 -12.71
N PRO A 100 7.79 1.29 -13.12
CA PRO A 100 9.12 1.89 -13.07
C PRO A 100 9.37 2.52 -11.70
N TRP A 101 10.55 2.32 -11.12
CA TRP A 101 10.98 3.05 -9.93
C TRP A 101 12.47 3.35 -9.98
N ARG A 102 12.87 4.39 -9.24
CA ARG A 102 14.28 4.69 -9.01
C ARG A 102 14.76 3.95 -7.77
N VAL A 103 15.96 3.37 -7.84
CA VAL A 103 16.64 2.87 -6.64
C VAL A 103 17.20 4.08 -5.88
N HIS A 104 16.65 4.35 -4.70
CA HIS A 104 16.91 5.57 -3.94
C HIS A 104 18.40 5.77 -3.65
N GLY A 105 18.89 7.01 -3.79
CA GLY A 105 20.32 7.31 -3.62
C GLY A 105 21.25 6.82 -4.73
N THR A 106 20.72 6.21 -5.80
CA THR A 106 21.52 5.72 -6.94
C THR A 106 21.15 6.42 -8.25
N ARG A 107 21.95 6.14 -9.29
CA ARG A 107 21.69 6.54 -10.69
C ARG A 107 20.92 5.48 -11.48
N ILE A 108 20.31 4.53 -10.79
CA ILE A 108 19.68 3.36 -11.39
C ILE A 108 18.16 3.54 -11.41
N ILE A 109 17.59 3.33 -12.58
CA ILE A 109 16.17 3.19 -12.82
C ILE A 109 15.89 1.70 -13.05
N ALA A 110 14.89 1.16 -12.38
CA ALA A 110 14.44 -0.22 -12.56
C ALA A 110 13.03 -0.22 -13.14
N LEU A 111 12.77 -1.16 -14.04
CA LEU A 111 11.45 -1.41 -14.60
C LEU A 111 11.06 -2.86 -14.32
N SER A 112 10.10 -3.07 -13.43
CA SER A 112 9.44 -4.38 -13.31
C SER A 112 8.30 -4.47 -14.28
N VAL A 113 8.24 -5.61 -14.96
CA VAL A 113 7.10 -6.00 -15.79
C VAL A 113 6.48 -7.24 -15.19
N THR A 114 5.18 -7.17 -14.88
CA THR A 114 4.41 -8.30 -14.35
C THR A 114 3.49 -8.85 -15.43
N HIS A 115 3.57 -10.17 -15.68
CA HIS A 115 2.80 -10.83 -16.73
C HIS A 115 2.45 -12.30 -16.34
N PRO A 116 1.32 -12.89 -16.81
CA PRO A 116 0.98 -14.28 -16.53
C PRO A 116 1.96 -15.32 -17.09
N LYS A 117 2.65 -14.97 -18.18
CA LYS A 117 3.70 -15.79 -18.80
C LYS A 117 5.10 -15.26 -18.40
N PRO A 118 5.97 -16.08 -17.79
CA PRO A 118 7.27 -15.64 -17.28
C PRO A 118 8.22 -15.19 -18.40
N GLU A 119 8.21 -15.87 -19.54
CA GLU A 119 9.03 -15.47 -20.69
C GLU A 119 8.65 -14.10 -21.26
N MET A 120 7.35 -13.79 -21.29
CA MET A 120 6.89 -12.50 -21.80
C MET A 120 7.25 -11.38 -20.83
N ALA A 121 7.21 -11.62 -19.51
CA ALA A 121 7.62 -10.63 -18.51
C ALA A 121 9.07 -10.16 -18.76
N SER A 122 10.02 -11.09 -18.90
CA SER A 122 11.43 -10.73 -19.14
C SER A 122 11.66 -10.16 -20.53
N LYS A 123 11.04 -10.72 -21.57
CA LYS A 123 11.12 -10.21 -22.95
C LYS A 123 10.63 -8.76 -23.02
N ILE A 124 9.48 -8.46 -22.43
CA ILE A 124 8.92 -7.10 -22.40
C ILE A 124 9.84 -6.16 -21.61
N ALA A 125 10.28 -6.53 -20.40
CA ALA A 125 11.18 -5.70 -19.58
C ALA A 125 12.49 -5.35 -20.31
N ASN A 126 13.14 -6.34 -20.90
CA ASN A 126 14.34 -6.15 -21.70
C ASN A 126 14.08 -5.26 -22.91
N LYS A 127 12.94 -5.46 -23.58
CA LYS A 127 12.62 -4.69 -24.77
C LYS A 127 12.35 -3.22 -24.47
N PHE A 128 11.67 -2.93 -23.37
CA PHE A 128 11.50 -1.57 -22.89
C PHE A 128 12.85 -0.91 -22.60
N ALA A 129 13.76 -1.60 -21.92
CA ALA A 129 15.09 -1.06 -21.63
C ALA A 129 15.89 -0.75 -22.91
N GLU A 130 15.88 -1.65 -23.90
CA GLU A 130 16.52 -1.44 -25.19
C GLU A 130 15.93 -0.26 -25.96
N VAL A 131 14.60 -0.23 -26.10
CA VAL A 131 13.90 0.81 -26.85
C VAL A 131 14.09 2.17 -26.19
N TYR A 132 14.01 2.25 -24.87
CA TYR A 132 14.25 3.49 -24.13
C TYR A 132 15.67 4.02 -24.32
N VAL A 133 16.69 3.17 -24.17
CA VAL A 133 18.07 3.58 -24.41
C VAL A 133 18.25 4.05 -25.84
N ARG A 134 17.73 3.30 -26.82
CA ARG A 134 17.81 3.67 -28.25
C ARG A 134 17.11 5.02 -28.53
N GLU A 135 15.91 5.22 -28.00
CA GLU A 135 15.14 6.44 -28.17
C GLU A 135 15.85 7.63 -27.50
N SER A 136 16.46 7.44 -26.34
CA SER A 136 17.26 8.47 -25.67
C SER A 136 18.49 8.89 -26.49
N VAL A 137 19.11 7.94 -27.19
CA VAL A 137 20.20 8.20 -28.15
C VAL A 137 19.68 8.99 -29.32
N HIS A 138 18.58 8.55 -29.92
CA HIS A 138 18.00 9.24 -31.07
C HIS A 138 17.61 10.68 -30.72
N GLN A 139 17.01 10.92 -29.55
CA GLN A 139 16.68 12.27 -29.08
C GLN A 139 17.92 13.12 -28.85
N GLY A 140 18.95 12.60 -28.18
CA GLY A 140 20.21 13.31 -27.97
C GLY A 140 20.90 13.67 -29.28
N THR A 141 20.98 12.72 -30.22
CA THR A 141 21.54 12.93 -31.55
C THR A 141 20.69 13.88 -32.39
N PHE A 142 19.36 13.80 -32.33
CA PHE A 142 18.46 14.69 -33.06
C PHE A 142 18.57 16.13 -32.58
N ILE A 143 18.57 16.34 -31.25
CA ILE A 143 18.82 17.67 -30.66
C ILE A 143 20.20 18.16 -31.09
N GLY A 144 21.23 17.31 -31.01
CA GLY A 144 22.58 17.63 -31.47
C GLY A 144 22.59 18.05 -32.95
N GLN A 145 21.95 17.28 -33.83
CA GLN A 145 21.87 17.58 -35.26
C GLN A 145 21.01 18.80 -35.58
N GLN A 146 19.91 19.04 -34.87
CA GLN A 146 19.11 20.24 -35.04
C GLN A 146 19.88 21.48 -34.60
N ILE A 147 20.58 21.42 -33.47
CA ILE A 147 21.48 22.50 -33.05
C ILE A 147 22.56 22.70 -34.12
N LEU A 148 23.17 21.63 -34.63
CA LEU A 148 24.17 21.70 -35.70
C LEU A 148 23.61 22.23 -37.04
N LYS A 149 22.34 21.99 -37.36
CA LYS A 149 21.66 22.55 -38.55
C LYS A 149 21.23 24.00 -38.38
N LEU A 150 20.96 24.42 -37.14
CA LEU A 150 20.74 25.81 -36.77
C LEU A 150 22.06 26.59 -36.70
N LEU A 151 23.20 25.90 -36.61
CA LEU A 151 24.47 26.53 -36.96
C LEU A 151 24.41 26.87 -38.46
N PRO A 152 24.72 28.12 -38.85
CA PRO A 152 24.52 28.55 -40.23
C PRO A 152 25.27 27.63 -41.19
N GLU A 153 24.62 27.22 -42.29
CA GLU A 153 25.22 26.53 -43.46
C GLU A 153 26.51 27.24 -43.97
N ASN A 154 26.66 28.51 -43.61
CA ASN A 154 27.79 29.35 -43.95
C ASN A 154 29.01 29.16 -43.02
N ALA A 155 28.88 28.46 -41.89
CA ALA A 155 30.02 28.16 -41.02
C ALA A 155 31.00 27.16 -41.65
N GLU A 156 30.53 26.25 -42.51
CA GLU A 156 31.41 25.37 -43.28
C GLU A 156 32.09 26.10 -44.44
N ARG A 157 31.42 27.05 -45.09
CA ARG A 157 31.99 27.81 -46.23
C ARG A 157 33.07 28.82 -45.83
N ILE A 158 33.11 29.23 -44.56
CA ILE A 158 34.12 30.18 -44.06
C ILE A 158 35.41 29.45 -43.66
N VAL A 159 35.34 28.16 -43.33
CA VAL A 159 36.54 27.31 -43.15
C VAL A 159 37.26 27.07 -44.49
N ALA A 160 36.57 27.24 -45.63
CA ALA A 160 37.14 27.08 -46.97
C ALA A 160 37.94 28.29 -47.49
N GLY A 161 38.10 29.36 -46.70
CA GLY A 161 39.10 30.41 -46.98
C GLY A 161 38.76 31.38 -48.12
N ASP A 162 37.48 31.67 -48.37
CA ASP A 162 37.09 32.72 -49.31
C ASP A 162 36.48 33.93 -48.56
N GLU A 163 37.29 34.98 -48.40
CA GLU A 163 36.92 36.24 -47.72
C GLU A 163 36.10 37.19 -48.61
N SER A 164 35.75 36.80 -49.82
CA SER A 164 35.25 37.74 -50.83
C SER A 164 33.75 37.56 -51.12
N ARG A 165 32.90 38.25 -50.35
CA ARG A 165 31.69 39.02 -50.81
C ARG A 165 30.62 39.13 -49.72
N THR A 166 30.51 40.31 -49.12
CA THR A 166 29.30 40.78 -48.44
C THR A 166 28.32 41.33 -49.49
N GLY A 167 27.32 40.52 -49.85
CA GLY A 167 26.15 41.01 -50.61
C GLY A 167 25.16 41.77 -49.70
N PRO A 168 24.41 42.74 -50.24
CA PRO A 168 23.43 43.52 -49.47
C PRO A 168 22.23 42.63 -49.13
N GLY A 169 22.20 42.11 -47.90
CA GLY A 169 21.17 41.17 -47.42
C GLY A 169 21.71 39.96 -46.65
N GLY A 170 23.03 39.84 -46.48
CA GLY A 170 23.63 38.79 -45.66
C GLY A 170 23.44 39.05 -44.16
N PHE A 171 22.81 38.11 -43.46
CA PHE A 171 22.75 38.08 -42.00
C PHE A 171 24.16 38.19 -41.40
N ASN A 172 24.35 39.14 -40.50
CA ASN A 172 25.65 39.48 -39.94
C ASN A 172 25.98 38.50 -38.80
N LYS A 173 27.13 37.79 -38.87
CA LYS A 173 27.60 36.85 -37.82
C LYS A 173 27.55 37.45 -36.41
N GLU A 174 27.75 38.77 -36.35
CA GLU A 174 27.79 39.58 -35.14
C GLU A 174 26.44 39.67 -34.43
N GLU A 175 25.33 39.65 -35.19
CA GLU A 175 23.96 39.77 -34.67
C GLU A 175 23.44 38.44 -34.11
N PHE A 176 23.88 37.32 -34.68
CA PHE A 176 23.59 35.99 -34.14
C PHE A 176 24.44 35.68 -32.90
N ALA A 177 25.74 35.98 -32.94
CA ALA A 177 26.62 35.77 -31.79
C ALA A 177 26.17 36.59 -30.57
N SER A 178 25.65 37.80 -30.75
CA SER A 178 25.12 38.63 -29.64
C SER A 178 23.79 38.13 -29.07
N SER A 179 23.02 37.32 -29.81
CA SER A 179 21.76 36.73 -29.35
C SER A 179 21.94 35.47 -28.49
N LEU A 180 23.11 34.82 -28.54
CA LEU A 180 23.44 33.70 -27.68
C LEU A 180 23.71 34.19 -26.25
N THR A 181 22.89 33.75 -25.30
CA THR A 181 22.99 34.14 -23.87
C THR A 181 24.37 33.84 -23.28
N SER A 182 25.07 32.82 -23.80
CA SER A 182 26.44 32.45 -23.42
C SER A 182 27.52 33.40 -23.94
N VAL A 183 27.26 34.16 -25.00
CA VAL A 183 28.17 35.16 -25.57
C VAL A 183 27.83 36.55 -25.04
N SER A 184 26.53 36.86 -24.91
CA SER A 184 26.02 38.11 -24.36
C SER A 184 26.31 38.25 -22.85
N GLY A 185 26.42 37.14 -22.12
CA GLY A 185 26.74 37.10 -20.70
C GLY A 185 28.22 36.97 -20.35
N ASP A 186 29.13 36.88 -21.33
CA ASP A 186 30.58 36.81 -21.05
C ASP A 186 31.09 38.18 -20.56
N LEU A 187 31.67 38.19 -19.36
CA LEU A 187 32.12 39.40 -18.68
C LEU A 187 33.15 40.19 -19.49
N GLU A 188 34.04 39.53 -20.24
CA GLU A 188 35.06 40.20 -21.05
C GLU A 188 34.44 40.80 -22.31
N ILE A 189 33.49 40.12 -22.95
CA ILE A 189 32.77 40.67 -24.12
C ILE A 189 31.96 41.91 -23.73
N ILE A 190 31.32 41.91 -22.55
CA ILE A 190 30.58 43.08 -22.04
C ILE A 190 31.54 44.24 -21.79
N GLN A 191 32.69 43.99 -21.17
CA GLN A 191 33.71 45.01 -20.90
C GLN A 191 34.25 45.63 -22.20
N LEU A 192 34.65 44.80 -23.16
CA LEU A 192 35.13 45.26 -24.47
C LEU A 192 34.05 46.01 -25.26
N SER A 193 32.79 45.60 -25.15
CA SER A 193 31.67 46.30 -25.80
C SER A 193 31.42 47.67 -25.18
N ASN A 194 31.51 47.79 -23.85
CA ASN A 194 31.43 49.08 -23.17
C ASN A 194 32.61 49.98 -23.57
N GLU A 195 33.83 49.44 -23.64
CA GLU A 195 35.01 50.19 -24.09
C GLU A 195 34.84 50.68 -25.55
N LYS A 196 34.34 49.80 -26.44
CA LYS A 196 33.97 50.16 -27.82
C LYS A 196 32.98 51.33 -27.85
N LEU A 197 31.92 51.29 -27.05
CA LEU A 197 30.93 52.37 -26.97
C LEU A 197 31.55 53.69 -26.51
N THR A 198 32.48 53.67 -25.54
CA THR A 198 33.19 54.88 -25.09
C THR A 198 34.13 55.46 -26.14
N ILE A 199 34.74 54.61 -26.97
CA ILE A 199 35.61 55.05 -28.07
C ILE A 199 34.75 55.59 -29.22
N GLN A 200 33.64 54.94 -29.52
CA GLN A 200 32.68 55.40 -30.53
C GLN A 200 32.08 56.76 -30.17
N SER A 201 31.73 57.00 -28.90
CA SER A 201 31.22 58.31 -28.47
C SER A 201 32.28 59.40 -28.64
N LYS A 202 33.53 59.15 -28.23
CA LYS A 202 34.67 60.07 -28.43
C LYS A 202 34.97 60.32 -29.90
N LEU A 203 34.88 59.29 -30.74
CA LEU A 203 35.09 59.41 -32.18
C LEU A 203 33.98 60.26 -32.81
N THR A 204 32.73 60.05 -32.40
CA THR A 204 31.57 60.85 -32.85
C THR A 204 31.74 62.31 -32.45
N GLU A 205 32.14 62.58 -31.21
CA GLU A 205 32.41 63.95 -30.72
C GLU A 205 33.55 64.63 -31.50
N LEU A 206 34.66 63.92 -31.73
CA LEU A 206 35.81 64.46 -32.47
C LEU A 206 35.53 64.61 -33.96
N SER A 207 34.73 63.73 -34.56
CA SER A 207 34.31 63.81 -35.97
C SER A 207 33.42 65.01 -36.27
N GLN A 208 32.74 65.57 -35.26
CA GLN A 208 31.98 66.82 -35.42
C GLN A 208 32.90 68.05 -35.48
N ARG A 209 34.12 67.96 -34.95
CA ARG A 209 35.07 69.08 -34.86
C ARG A 209 36.24 68.99 -35.84
N TYR A 210 36.61 67.79 -36.25
CA TYR A 210 37.78 67.54 -37.10
C TYR A 210 37.42 66.66 -38.29
N LYS A 211 38.14 66.86 -39.42
CA LYS A 211 38.02 65.99 -40.60
C LYS A 211 38.65 64.63 -40.33
N ASP A 212 38.20 63.61 -41.07
CA ASP A 212 38.57 62.20 -40.91
C ASP A 212 40.08 61.88 -40.89
N GLU A 213 40.91 62.78 -41.41
CA GLU A 213 42.37 62.64 -41.52
C GLU A 213 43.13 63.16 -40.29
N HIS A 214 42.43 63.72 -39.29
CA HIS A 214 43.07 64.23 -38.08
C HIS A 214 43.74 63.08 -37.29
N PRO A 215 44.99 63.23 -36.82
CA PRO A 215 45.75 62.15 -36.18
C PRO A 215 45.03 61.50 -34.99
N ALA A 216 44.27 62.29 -34.21
CA ALA A 216 43.45 61.77 -33.11
C ALA A 216 42.24 60.92 -33.56
N ILE A 217 41.65 61.21 -34.73
CA ILE A 217 40.56 60.40 -35.29
C ILE A 217 41.11 59.09 -35.84
N VAL A 218 42.28 59.15 -36.50
CA VAL A 218 42.96 57.96 -37.02
C VAL A 218 43.35 57.01 -35.87
N GLU A 219 43.89 57.54 -34.78
CA GLU A 219 44.23 56.73 -33.59
C GLU A 219 42.99 56.05 -32.98
N LEU A 220 41.88 56.78 -32.82
CA LEU A 220 40.64 56.21 -32.27
C LEU A 220 40.02 55.17 -33.21
N LYS A 221 40.07 55.40 -34.53
CA LYS A 221 39.66 54.39 -35.52
C LYS A 221 40.50 53.13 -35.44
N GLN A 222 41.82 53.26 -35.26
CA GLN A 222 42.72 52.11 -35.11
C GLN A 222 42.45 51.34 -33.81
N ARG A 223 42.26 52.03 -32.68
CA ARG A 223 41.90 51.39 -31.40
C ARG A 223 40.56 50.67 -31.48
N LEU A 224 39.58 51.27 -32.17
CA LEU A 224 38.27 50.66 -32.40
C LEU A 224 38.41 49.36 -33.20
N GLY A 225 39.23 49.35 -34.27
CA GLY A 225 39.49 48.14 -35.05
C GLY A 225 40.18 47.02 -34.26
N VAL A 226 41.08 47.35 -33.33
CA VAL A 226 41.72 46.36 -32.43
C VAL A 226 40.69 45.74 -31.48
N ILE A 227 39.83 46.55 -30.86
CA ILE A 227 38.79 46.06 -29.96
C ILE A 227 37.76 45.21 -30.71
N GLU A 228 37.37 45.61 -31.93
CA GLU A 228 36.49 44.79 -32.76
C GLU A 228 37.11 43.42 -33.09
N SER A 229 38.40 43.38 -33.40
CA SER A 229 39.14 42.14 -33.62
C SER A 229 39.17 41.25 -32.36
N GLU A 230 39.43 41.83 -31.19
CA GLU A 230 39.48 41.07 -29.92
C GLU A 230 38.12 40.50 -29.54
N ILE A 231 37.04 41.29 -29.70
CA ILE A 231 35.67 40.83 -29.50
C ILE A 231 35.36 39.67 -30.46
N ASN A 232 35.74 39.77 -31.74
CA ASN A 232 35.49 38.74 -32.73
C ASN A 232 36.26 37.45 -32.42
N LYS A 233 37.53 37.55 -32.03
CA LYS A 233 38.35 36.42 -31.60
C LYS A 233 37.78 35.72 -30.37
N ARG A 234 37.27 36.48 -29.39
CA ARG A 234 36.62 35.92 -28.20
C ARG A 234 35.31 35.20 -28.56
N ARG A 235 34.48 35.79 -29.43
CA ARG A 235 33.27 35.15 -29.96
C ARG A 235 33.60 33.84 -30.66
N GLU A 236 34.61 33.81 -31.52
CA GLU A 236 35.04 32.59 -32.22
C GLU A 236 35.49 31.49 -31.25
N THR A 237 36.19 31.86 -30.19
CA THR A 237 36.61 30.93 -29.13
C THR A 237 35.40 30.36 -28.38
N ILE A 238 34.40 31.18 -28.07
CA ILE A 238 33.17 30.71 -27.41
C ILE A 238 32.39 29.79 -28.36
N LEU A 239 32.24 30.19 -29.63
CA LEU A 239 31.53 29.40 -30.64
C LEU A 239 32.22 28.07 -30.91
N SER A 240 33.55 28.04 -30.93
CA SER A 240 34.32 26.80 -31.10
C SER A 240 34.16 25.88 -29.89
N ASN A 241 34.23 26.41 -28.66
CA ASN A 241 33.98 25.64 -27.45
C ASN A 241 32.54 25.09 -27.39
N VAL A 242 31.55 25.89 -27.79
CA VAL A 242 30.16 25.44 -27.91
C VAL A 242 30.03 24.35 -28.98
N LYS A 243 30.68 24.49 -30.15
CA LYS A 243 30.70 23.47 -31.20
C LYS A 243 31.37 22.18 -30.74
N VAL A 244 32.46 22.26 -29.98
CA VAL A 244 33.17 21.09 -29.42
C VAL A 244 32.30 20.39 -28.38
N ASN A 245 31.65 21.13 -27.48
CA ASN A 245 30.72 20.56 -26.51
C ASN A 245 29.50 19.93 -27.18
N LEU A 246 28.96 20.55 -28.25
CA LEU A 246 27.83 20.01 -29.01
C LEU A 246 28.22 18.77 -29.81
N SER A 247 29.37 18.78 -30.50
CA SER A 247 29.86 17.65 -31.30
C SER A 247 30.30 16.48 -30.42
N GLY A 248 30.86 16.77 -29.24
CA GLY A 248 31.17 15.78 -28.20
C GLY A 248 29.91 15.22 -27.53
N ALA A 249 28.88 16.04 -27.33
CA ALA A 249 27.59 15.63 -26.76
C ALA A 249 26.74 14.75 -27.71
N VAL A 250 27.04 14.70 -29.01
CA VAL A 250 26.34 13.79 -29.94
C VAL A 250 26.52 12.31 -29.58
N ASN A 251 27.59 11.95 -28.86
CA ASN A 251 27.93 10.55 -28.52
C ASN A 251 27.83 10.19 -27.02
N ILE A 252 27.37 11.10 -26.16
CA ILE A 252 27.28 10.82 -24.72
C ILE A 252 25.81 10.75 -24.31
N THR A 253 25.15 9.67 -24.70
CA THR A 253 23.92 9.28 -24.01
C THR A 253 24.31 8.70 -22.67
N ASN A 254 24.00 9.46 -21.62
CA ASN A 254 24.19 9.08 -20.24
C ASN A 254 23.24 7.95 -19.76
N ILE A 255 22.48 7.34 -20.68
CA ILE A 255 21.53 6.29 -20.38
C ILE A 255 22.00 4.99 -21.03
N LYS A 256 22.17 3.93 -20.23
CA LYS A 256 22.63 2.60 -20.68
C LYS A 256 21.89 1.51 -19.93
N VAL A 257 21.63 0.37 -20.59
CA VAL A 257 21.14 -0.83 -19.89
C VAL A 257 22.26 -1.35 -18.99
N LEU A 258 21.98 -1.50 -17.71
CA LEU A 258 22.94 -2.04 -16.74
C LEU A 258 22.78 -3.56 -16.62
N GLU A 259 21.54 -4.03 -16.44
CA GLU A 259 21.22 -5.44 -16.31
C GLU A 259 19.92 -5.78 -17.03
N TYR A 260 19.94 -6.89 -17.77
CA TYR A 260 18.77 -7.44 -18.43
C TYR A 260 17.95 -8.30 -17.44
N ALA A 261 16.63 -8.20 -17.55
CA ALA A 261 15.68 -9.02 -16.82
C ALA A 261 15.84 -10.51 -17.14
N LEU A 262 15.98 -11.30 -16.08
CA LEU A 262 15.95 -12.76 -16.13
C LEU A 262 14.51 -13.27 -16.16
N THR A 263 14.30 -14.46 -16.73
CA THR A 263 13.01 -15.15 -16.67
C THR A 263 12.76 -15.65 -15.24
N PRO A 264 11.71 -15.18 -14.55
CA PRO A 264 11.41 -15.61 -13.19
C PRO A 264 10.96 -17.07 -13.17
N GLU A 265 11.55 -17.87 -12.29
CA GLU A 265 11.18 -19.28 -12.09
C GLU A 265 9.95 -19.43 -11.19
N TRP A 266 9.72 -18.47 -10.29
CA TRP A 266 8.68 -18.53 -9.27
C TRP A 266 7.70 -17.35 -9.45
N PRO A 267 6.39 -17.57 -9.21
CA PRO A 267 5.41 -16.50 -9.28
C PRO A 267 5.63 -15.49 -8.16
N SER A 268 5.59 -14.21 -8.51
CA SER A 268 5.75 -13.10 -7.57
C SER A 268 4.44 -12.76 -6.87
N GLU A 269 3.31 -12.93 -7.57
CA GLU A 269 1.98 -12.65 -7.04
C GLU A 269 0.95 -13.71 -7.45
N PRO A 270 -0.08 -13.95 -6.63
CA PRO A 270 -0.23 -13.49 -5.24
C PRO A 270 0.59 -14.36 -4.26
N ASN A 271 0.98 -13.79 -3.12
CA ASN A 271 1.60 -14.54 -2.01
C ASN A 271 0.55 -15.45 -1.33
N ARG A 272 0.26 -16.61 -1.93
CA ARG A 272 -0.82 -17.53 -1.52
C ARG A 272 -0.76 -17.88 -0.03
N VAL A 273 0.43 -18.18 0.49
CA VAL A 273 0.62 -18.55 1.91
C VAL A 273 0.22 -17.41 2.85
N LYS A 274 0.70 -16.19 2.58
CA LYS A 274 0.36 -15.00 3.40
C LYS A 274 -1.13 -14.68 3.32
N GLY A 275 -1.71 -14.78 2.12
CA GLY A 275 -3.13 -14.55 1.89
C GLY A 275 -4.02 -15.54 2.66
N ILE A 276 -3.75 -16.84 2.52
CA ILE A 276 -4.52 -17.89 3.20
C ILE A 276 -4.40 -17.76 4.72
N PHE A 277 -3.21 -17.48 5.23
CA PHE A 277 -2.98 -17.28 6.65
C PHE A 277 -3.79 -16.10 7.22
N LEU A 278 -3.76 -14.94 6.56
CA LEU A 278 -4.52 -13.75 6.98
C LEU A 278 -6.03 -13.98 6.99
N TRP A 279 -6.57 -14.61 5.93
CA TRP A 279 -8.00 -14.91 5.84
C TRP A 279 -8.46 -15.92 6.90
N THR A 280 -7.67 -16.96 7.13
CA THR A 280 -8.00 -17.98 8.14
C THR A 280 -7.96 -17.39 9.55
N MET A 281 -6.98 -16.54 9.84
CA MET A 281 -6.86 -15.85 11.12
C MET A 281 -8.04 -14.89 11.35
N ALA A 282 -8.43 -14.12 10.32
CA ALA A 282 -9.62 -13.28 10.39
C ALA A 282 -10.90 -14.10 10.63
N GLY A 283 -11.05 -15.23 9.95
CA GLY A 283 -12.18 -16.16 10.14
C GLY A 283 -12.24 -16.74 11.55
N PHE A 284 -11.08 -17.04 12.16
CA PHE A 284 -10.99 -17.50 13.55
C PHE A 284 -11.50 -16.46 14.55
N PHE A 285 -11.01 -15.22 14.46
CA PHE A 285 -11.46 -14.15 15.35
C PHE A 285 -12.94 -13.83 15.17
N ALA A 286 -13.42 -13.80 13.92
CA ALA A 286 -14.83 -13.60 13.63
C ALA A 286 -15.70 -14.72 14.22
N SER A 287 -15.26 -15.99 14.11
CA SER A 287 -15.99 -17.13 14.69
C SER A 287 -16.07 -17.06 16.21
N VAL A 288 -14.96 -16.77 16.88
CA VAL A 288 -14.91 -16.57 18.34
C VAL A 288 -15.86 -15.45 18.75
N PHE A 289 -15.83 -14.32 18.04
CA PHE A 289 -16.70 -13.18 18.31
C PHE A 289 -18.20 -13.52 18.19
N VAL A 290 -18.59 -14.25 17.15
CA VAL A 290 -19.99 -14.69 16.96
C VAL A 290 -20.42 -15.61 18.10
N VAL A 291 -19.59 -16.58 18.50
CA VAL A 291 -19.90 -17.49 19.62
C VAL A 291 -20.09 -16.71 20.92
N PHE A 292 -19.21 -15.76 21.21
CA PHE A 292 -19.35 -14.91 22.40
C PHE A 292 -20.60 -14.05 22.36
N THR A 293 -20.96 -13.52 21.19
CA THR A 293 -22.17 -12.71 21.02
C THR A 293 -23.43 -13.55 21.24
N LEU A 294 -23.47 -14.77 20.71
CA LEU A 294 -24.58 -15.70 20.93
C LEU A 294 -24.69 -16.10 22.39
N GLU A 295 -23.58 -16.33 23.08
CA GLU A 295 -23.59 -16.68 24.50
C GLU A 295 -23.98 -15.50 25.39
N TYR A 296 -23.50 -14.29 25.09
CA TYR A 296 -23.90 -13.07 25.81
C TYR A 296 -25.40 -12.76 25.65
N THR A 297 -25.98 -13.07 24.49
CA THR A 297 -27.41 -12.87 24.22
C THR A 297 -28.29 -13.94 24.87
N ASN A 298 -27.70 -15.03 25.39
CA ASN A 298 -28.43 -16.16 25.92
C ASN A 298 -28.92 -15.89 27.36
N GLN A 299 -30.21 -15.58 27.52
CA GLN A 299 -30.83 -15.23 28.81
C GLN A 299 -31.14 -16.44 29.73
N ARG A 300 -30.36 -17.53 29.66
CA ARG A 300 -30.59 -18.71 30.51
C ARG A 300 -30.03 -18.49 31.90
N ILE A 301 -30.87 -18.71 32.92
CA ILE A 301 -30.46 -18.76 34.33
C ILE A 301 -29.59 -20.01 34.53
N ARG A 302 -28.33 -19.83 34.91
CA ARG A 302 -27.38 -20.93 35.16
C ARG A 302 -26.76 -20.87 36.56
N ALA A 303 -26.65 -19.67 37.12
CA ALA A 303 -26.04 -19.44 38.42
C ALA A 303 -27.05 -18.92 39.44
N GLU A 304 -26.74 -19.12 40.72
CA GLU A 304 -27.49 -18.54 41.84
C GLU A 304 -27.61 -17.01 41.74
N ASN A 305 -26.53 -16.35 41.31
CA ASN A 305 -26.50 -14.90 41.12
C ASN A 305 -27.53 -14.41 40.07
N ASP A 306 -27.85 -15.23 39.08
CA ASP A 306 -28.85 -14.89 38.06
C ASP A 306 -30.26 -14.83 38.67
N VAL A 307 -30.54 -15.65 39.70
CA VAL A 307 -31.83 -15.64 40.42
C VAL A 307 -31.88 -14.51 41.44
N ILE A 308 -30.78 -14.30 42.18
CA ILE A 308 -30.69 -13.25 43.20
C ILE A 308 -30.78 -11.86 42.57
N SER A 309 -30.18 -11.65 41.39
CA SER A 309 -30.23 -10.37 40.66
C SER A 309 -31.64 -9.99 40.18
N LEU A 310 -32.55 -10.96 40.06
CA LEU A 310 -33.96 -10.73 39.77
C LEU A 310 -34.78 -10.32 41.02
N GLY A 311 -34.14 -10.24 42.19
CA GLY A 311 -34.81 -9.95 43.47
C GLY A 311 -35.62 -11.12 44.03
N ILE A 312 -35.40 -12.34 43.53
CA ILE A 312 -36.10 -13.55 43.95
C ILE A 312 -35.26 -14.27 45.02
N CYS A 313 -35.91 -14.80 46.05
CA CYS A 313 -35.25 -15.62 47.07
C CYS A 313 -34.82 -16.96 46.46
N PHE A 314 -33.52 -17.22 46.44
CA PHE A 314 -32.98 -18.50 46.00
C PHE A 314 -33.13 -19.56 47.11
N LEU A 315 -33.93 -20.60 46.84
CA LEU A 315 -34.21 -21.66 47.82
C LEU A 315 -33.23 -22.83 47.73
N GLY A 316 -32.42 -22.94 46.67
CA GLY A 316 -31.42 -23.98 46.48
C GLY A 316 -31.46 -24.62 45.09
N TYR A 317 -30.44 -25.44 44.80
CA TYR A 317 -30.35 -26.24 43.58
C TYR A 317 -30.79 -27.68 43.84
N ILE A 318 -31.65 -28.22 42.97
CA ILE A 318 -32.01 -29.64 42.99
C ILE A 318 -31.40 -30.30 41.75
N PRO A 319 -30.50 -31.28 41.90
CA PRO A 319 -29.85 -31.93 40.77
C PRO A 319 -30.87 -32.76 39.97
N LEU A 320 -30.63 -32.91 38.66
CA LEU A 320 -31.58 -33.54 37.74
C LEU A 320 -31.73 -35.04 38.06
N VAL A 321 -32.91 -35.44 38.54
CA VAL A 321 -33.22 -36.82 38.96
C VAL A 321 -32.96 -37.86 37.86
N LYS A 322 -33.16 -37.48 36.59
CA LYS A 322 -32.92 -38.34 35.42
C LYS A 322 -31.46 -38.81 35.31
N GLU A 323 -30.50 -38.06 35.85
CA GLU A 323 -29.08 -38.45 35.85
C GLU A 323 -28.81 -39.60 36.83
N PHE A 324 -29.50 -39.62 37.97
CA PHE A 324 -29.38 -40.69 38.97
C PHE A 324 -30.13 -41.97 38.60
N LEU A 325 -31.07 -41.88 37.66
CA LEU A 325 -31.81 -43.03 37.11
C LEU A 325 -31.07 -43.71 35.95
N LYS A 326 -30.10 -43.03 35.30
CA LYS A 326 -29.27 -43.63 34.25
C LYS A 326 -28.23 -44.57 34.87
N GLY A 327 -28.52 -45.87 34.83
CA GLY A 327 -27.57 -46.92 35.23
C GLY A 327 -28.06 -47.83 36.35
N GLN A 328 -29.16 -47.49 37.02
CA GLN A 328 -29.83 -48.45 37.88
C GLN A 328 -30.65 -49.40 37.00
N LYS A 329 -30.21 -50.66 36.89
CA LYS A 329 -31.07 -51.73 36.39
C LYS A 329 -32.32 -51.74 37.26
N TYR A 330 -33.49 -51.77 36.62
CA TYR A 330 -34.79 -51.94 37.25
C TYR A 330 -34.75 -53.25 38.05
N HIS A 331 -34.30 -53.21 39.31
CA HIS A 331 -34.37 -54.36 40.19
C HIS A 331 -35.77 -54.40 40.78
N GLU A 332 -36.46 -55.51 40.51
CA GLU A 332 -37.74 -55.90 41.09
C GLU A 332 -37.67 -55.88 42.62
N PHE A 333 -38.02 -54.76 43.23
CA PHE A 333 -38.37 -54.69 44.66
C PHE A 333 -39.63 -53.84 44.80
N PRO A 334 -40.82 -54.43 45.09
CA PRO A 334 -42.11 -53.75 44.95
C PRO A 334 -42.52 -52.83 46.11
N GLU A 335 -41.72 -52.68 47.16
CA GLU A 335 -42.24 -52.18 48.44
C GLU A 335 -42.09 -50.67 48.68
N GLU A 336 -41.16 -49.97 48.00
CA GLU A 336 -40.95 -48.52 48.19
C GLU A 336 -41.05 -47.72 46.88
N PRO A 337 -41.72 -46.56 46.87
CA PRO A 337 -41.74 -45.67 45.70
C PRO A 337 -40.33 -45.24 45.29
N ASP A 338 -40.04 -45.20 43.99
CA ASP A 338 -38.69 -44.90 43.45
C ASP A 338 -38.09 -43.60 43.99
N LEU A 339 -38.89 -42.54 44.19
CA LEU A 339 -38.41 -41.27 44.76
C LEU A 339 -37.96 -41.39 46.22
N VAL A 340 -38.61 -42.25 47.01
CA VAL A 340 -38.23 -42.51 48.41
C VAL A 340 -36.89 -43.24 48.44
N ARG A 341 -36.73 -44.25 47.57
CA ARG A 341 -35.45 -44.98 47.42
C ARG A 341 -34.32 -44.05 47.00
N LEU A 342 -34.57 -43.18 46.02
CA LEU A 342 -33.57 -42.24 45.50
C LEU A 342 -33.09 -41.25 46.57
N LEU A 343 -34.00 -40.74 47.41
CA LEU A 343 -33.63 -39.85 48.53
C LEU A 343 -32.85 -40.59 49.63
N LYS A 344 -33.09 -41.88 49.85
CA LYS A 344 -32.30 -42.68 50.82
C LYS A 344 -30.92 -43.05 50.29
N THR A 345 -30.79 -43.26 48.98
CA THR A 345 -29.58 -43.81 48.37
C THR A 345 -28.59 -42.72 47.93
N ASN A 346 -29.08 -41.55 47.49
CA ASN A 346 -28.24 -40.48 46.96
C ASN A 346 -28.13 -39.33 47.97
N ALA A 347 -27.00 -39.27 48.67
CA ALA A 347 -26.72 -38.22 49.67
C ALA A 347 -26.81 -36.80 49.08
N THR A 348 -26.29 -36.59 47.86
CA THR A 348 -26.30 -35.27 47.21
C THR A 348 -27.71 -34.76 46.92
N LEU A 349 -28.60 -35.63 46.44
CA LEU A 349 -30.00 -35.29 46.22
C LEU A 349 -30.74 -35.09 47.54
N ALA A 350 -30.47 -35.95 48.54
CA ALA A 350 -31.06 -35.84 49.87
C ALA A 350 -30.73 -34.51 50.54
N ASP A 351 -29.45 -34.10 50.50
CA ASP A 351 -28.96 -32.85 51.06
C ASP A 351 -29.55 -31.64 50.32
N ALA A 352 -29.58 -31.68 48.97
CA ALA A 352 -30.20 -30.64 48.16
C ALA A 352 -31.67 -30.42 48.52
N VAL A 353 -32.44 -31.50 48.63
CA VAL A 353 -33.88 -31.44 48.98
C VAL A 353 -34.06 -31.06 50.46
N ALA A 354 -33.18 -31.49 51.36
CA ALA A 354 -33.20 -31.11 52.77
C ALA A 354 -32.90 -29.61 52.97
N ASN A 355 -31.97 -29.06 52.19
CA ASN A 355 -31.65 -27.63 52.17
C ASN A 355 -32.83 -26.80 51.65
N ALA A 356 -33.41 -27.20 50.50
CA ALA A 356 -34.61 -26.55 49.97
C ALA A 356 -35.78 -26.59 50.97
N ARG A 357 -36.02 -27.74 51.61
CA ARG A 357 -37.03 -27.89 52.68
C ARG A 357 -36.77 -26.92 53.83
N THR A 358 -35.52 -26.83 54.29
CA THR A 358 -35.12 -25.99 55.42
C THR A 358 -35.34 -24.51 55.11
N HIS A 359 -34.92 -24.04 53.93
CA HIS A 359 -35.17 -22.67 53.49
C HIS A 359 -36.66 -22.36 53.38
N ILE A 360 -37.46 -23.26 52.78
CA ILE A 360 -38.92 -23.10 52.70
C ILE A 360 -39.54 -22.95 54.11
N LEU A 361 -39.13 -23.78 55.07
CA LEU A 361 -39.63 -23.71 56.44
C LEU A 361 -39.23 -22.42 57.16
N PHE A 362 -38.04 -21.88 56.89
CA PHE A 362 -37.60 -20.59 57.43
C PHE A 362 -38.30 -19.39 56.76
N SER A 363 -38.68 -19.51 55.49
CA SER A 363 -39.41 -18.45 54.77
C SER A 363 -40.90 -18.39 55.10
N MET A 364 -41.45 -19.35 55.84
CA MET A 364 -42.86 -19.35 56.22
C MET A 364 -43.16 -18.36 57.36
N PRO A 365 -44.24 -17.56 57.27
CA PRO A 365 -44.69 -16.71 58.37
C PRO A 365 -44.99 -17.52 59.64
N TYR A 366 -44.72 -16.93 60.80
CA TYR A 366 -44.90 -17.55 62.14
C TYR A 366 -46.34 -18.03 62.41
N GLU A 367 -47.32 -17.49 61.68
CA GLU A 367 -48.72 -17.91 61.73
C GLU A 367 -49.02 -19.07 60.75
N LYS A 368 -49.08 -20.30 61.28
CA LYS A 368 -49.85 -21.50 60.85
C LYS A 368 -50.11 -21.72 59.33
N SER A 369 -49.28 -21.24 58.42
CA SER A 369 -49.45 -21.53 56.99
C SER A 369 -49.04 -22.98 56.72
N ARG A 370 -50.06 -23.86 56.61
CA ARG A 370 -49.91 -25.30 56.35
C ARG A 370 -49.99 -25.67 54.85
N ARG A 371 -49.93 -24.67 53.96
CA ARG A 371 -50.18 -24.83 52.52
C ARG A 371 -49.05 -24.21 51.73
N ILE A 372 -48.48 -24.98 50.81
CA ILE A 372 -47.43 -24.56 49.88
C ILE A 372 -47.95 -24.86 48.48
N MET A 373 -47.91 -23.87 47.60
CA MET A 373 -48.17 -24.06 46.18
C MET A 373 -46.83 -24.05 45.44
N LEU A 374 -46.60 -25.07 44.61
CA LEU A 374 -45.42 -25.15 43.75
C LEU A 374 -45.84 -24.91 42.30
N THR A 375 -45.18 -23.97 41.64
CA THR A 375 -45.45 -23.61 40.23
C THR A 375 -44.14 -23.38 39.49
N SER A 376 -44.20 -23.36 38.16
CA SER A 376 -43.06 -23.18 37.26
C SER A 376 -43.34 -22.07 36.26
N ALA A 377 -42.28 -21.47 35.69
CA ALA A 377 -42.44 -20.43 34.67
C ALA A 377 -42.86 -21.04 33.32
N ILE A 378 -42.36 -22.24 33.04
CA ILE A 378 -42.58 -22.99 31.79
C ILE A 378 -42.97 -24.45 32.12
N PRO A 379 -43.71 -25.16 31.24
CA PRO A 379 -43.90 -26.60 31.37
C PRO A 379 -42.57 -27.39 31.40
N PHE A 380 -42.57 -28.55 32.06
CA PHE A 380 -41.43 -29.48 32.15
C PHE A 380 -40.20 -29.01 32.94
N GLU A 381 -40.32 -27.97 33.78
CA GLU A 381 -39.24 -27.54 34.71
C GLU A 381 -39.06 -28.46 35.94
N GLY A 382 -39.83 -29.55 36.04
CA GLY A 382 -39.71 -30.52 37.15
C GLY A 382 -40.58 -30.23 38.37
N LYS A 383 -41.60 -29.35 38.24
CA LYS A 383 -42.54 -29.00 39.32
C LYS A 383 -43.12 -30.23 40.06
N SER A 384 -43.65 -31.22 39.32
CA SER A 384 -44.26 -32.41 39.92
C SER A 384 -43.23 -33.26 40.66
N THR A 385 -42.02 -33.42 40.09
CA THR A 385 -40.91 -34.16 40.71
C THR A 385 -40.44 -33.48 41.99
N VAL A 386 -40.24 -32.15 41.97
CA VAL A 386 -39.81 -31.38 43.15
C VAL A 386 -40.89 -31.40 44.24
N ALA A 387 -42.17 -31.30 43.86
CA ALA A 387 -43.28 -31.41 44.81
C ALA A 387 -43.31 -32.77 45.52
N ALA A 388 -43.11 -33.86 44.78
CA ALA A 388 -43.03 -35.20 45.34
C ALA A 388 -41.80 -35.38 46.25
N LEU A 389 -40.61 -34.93 45.83
CA LEU A 389 -39.39 -34.99 46.65
C LEU A 389 -39.52 -34.19 47.95
N LEU A 390 -40.06 -32.97 47.88
CA LEU A 390 -40.30 -32.16 49.07
C LEU A 390 -41.36 -32.78 49.98
N ALA A 391 -42.41 -33.38 49.44
CA ALA A 391 -43.42 -34.08 50.23
C ALA A 391 -42.80 -35.25 51.01
N VAL A 392 -42.00 -36.09 50.35
CA VAL A 392 -41.27 -37.18 51.00
C VAL A 392 -40.29 -36.65 52.04
N SER A 393 -39.57 -35.57 51.73
CA SER A 393 -38.64 -34.95 52.68
C SER A 393 -39.36 -34.34 53.89
N LEU A 394 -40.58 -33.83 53.75
CA LEU A 394 -41.36 -33.28 54.87
C LEU A 394 -41.95 -34.38 55.77
N THR A 395 -42.25 -35.57 55.24
CA THR A 395 -42.73 -36.69 56.07
C THR A 395 -41.64 -37.25 56.99
N THR A 396 -40.35 -37.15 56.61
CA THR A 396 -39.25 -37.57 57.51
C THR A 396 -39.15 -36.72 58.78
N LEU A 397 -39.76 -35.52 58.81
CA LEU A 397 -39.88 -34.68 60.00
C LEU A 397 -41.08 -35.07 60.89
N GLY A 398 -41.75 -36.18 60.61
CA GLY A 398 -42.93 -36.66 61.35
C GLY A 398 -44.22 -35.88 61.07
N ARG A 399 -44.26 -35.05 60.03
CA ARG A 399 -45.44 -34.25 59.66
C ARG A 399 -46.41 -35.07 58.80
N LYS A 400 -47.72 -34.88 59.02
CA LYS A 400 -48.76 -35.40 58.12
C LYS A 400 -48.84 -34.50 56.89
N ILE A 401 -48.44 -35.02 55.73
CA ILE A 401 -48.39 -34.29 54.46
C ILE A 401 -49.47 -34.82 53.53
N LEU A 402 -50.21 -33.90 52.91
CA LEU A 402 -51.13 -34.20 51.81
C LEU A 402 -50.57 -33.50 50.56
N LEU A 403 -50.17 -34.29 49.57
CA LEU A 403 -49.84 -33.78 48.24
C LEU A 403 -51.11 -33.79 47.40
N VAL A 404 -51.48 -32.62 46.86
CA VAL A 404 -52.65 -32.46 45.99
C VAL A 404 -52.13 -32.10 44.61
N ASP A 405 -52.45 -32.92 43.61
CA ASP A 405 -52.17 -32.58 42.22
C ASP A 405 -53.22 -31.56 41.73
N GLY A 406 -52.76 -30.33 41.49
CA GLY A 406 -53.57 -29.23 40.96
C GLY A 406 -53.52 -29.13 39.43
N ASP A 407 -52.72 -29.94 38.74
CA ASP A 407 -52.62 -29.94 37.28
C ASP A 407 -53.72 -30.82 36.66
N LEU A 408 -54.93 -30.27 36.58
CA LEU A 408 -56.08 -30.96 35.99
C LEU A 408 -55.96 -31.19 34.48
N ARG A 409 -54.95 -30.60 33.82
CA ARG A 409 -54.74 -30.70 32.37
C ARG A 409 -53.83 -31.87 32.01
N LYS A 410 -52.77 -32.11 32.79
CA LYS A 410 -51.84 -33.22 32.63
C LYS A 410 -51.39 -33.72 34.01
N PRO A 411 -52.25 -34.50 34.72
CA PRO A 411 -51.86 -35.04 36.01
C PRO A 411 -50.70 -36.02 35.83
N SER A 412 -49.70 -35.97 36.71
CA SER A 412 -48.40 -36.63 36.52
C SER A 412 -47.80 -37.19 37.80
#